data_AF-A0A9X9R1F9-F1
#
_entry.id   AF-A0A9X9R1F9-F1
#
_cell.length_a   1.000
_cell.length_b   1.000
_cell.length_c   1.000
_cell.angle_alpha   90.00
_cell.angle_beta   90.00
_cell.angle_gamma   90.00
#
_symmetry.space_group_name_H-M   'P 1'
#
loop_
_entity.id
_entity.type
_entity.pdbx_description
1 polymer ?
#
loop_
_entity_poly.entity_id
_entity_poly.type
_entity_poly.pdbx_seq_one_letter_code
_entity_poly.pdbx_strand_id
1 'polypeptide(L)'
;MWVKWLFILLSVVIIGTAAFYGSAVRFSEQWVLYEALRSTASIIFAVAGVWLAIIYPDRLKSPYSKSSTDPIYRKGFKQLFSPVIHSIAVLVAVLLVGLLAPLVKQIPFAMCYIHQLRSASMAFLALLTTFQIYTVLSVLVPVLNILDKHDQDAHVVDVLSSHLPK
;
A
#
# COMPACT_ATOMS: atom_id res chain seq x y z
N MET A 1 -0.88 -11.07 -17.40
CA MET A 1 -0.52 -12.20 -16.51
C MET A 1 0.98 -12.25 -16.20
N TRP A 2 1.87 -12.04 -17.18
CA TRP A 2 3.33 -12.00 -16.99
C TRP A 2 3.83 -11.00 -15.95
N VAL A 3 3.25 -9.81 -15.89
CA VAL A 3 3.66 -8.74 -14.94
C VAL A 3 3.50 -9.18 -13.48
N LYS A 4 2.46 -9.97 -13.15
CA LYS A 4 2.24 -10.47 -11.79
C LYS A 4 3.32 -11.47 -11.37
N TRP A 5 3.66 -12.39 -12.28
CA TRP A 5 4.71 -13.37 -12.04
C TRP A 5 6.09 -12.72 -11.92
N LEU A 6 6.38 -11.74 -12.78
CA LEU A 6 7.61 -10.95 -12.69
C LEU A 6 7.73 -10.24 -11.33
N PHE A 7 6.64 -9.61 -10.88
CA PHE A 7 6.61 -8.92 -9.58
C PHE A 7 6.83 -9.90 -8.42
N ILE A 8 6.18 -11.07 -8.44
CA ILE A 8 6.36 -12.11 -7.41
C ILE A 8 7.81 -12.59 -7.39
N LEU A 9 8.39 -12.89 -8.56
CA LEU A 9 9.77 -13.36 -8.67
C LEU A 9 10.75 -12.31 -8.13
N LEU A 10 10.58 -11.05 -8.52
CA LEU A 10 11.40 -9.94 -8.05
C LEU A 10 11.26 -9.72 -6.53
N SER A 11 10.05 -9.87 -6.00
CA SER A 11 9.77 -9.79 -4.56
C SER A 11 10.51 -10.89 -3.79
N VAL A 12 10.47 -12.14 -4.29
CA VAL A 12 11.16 -13.28 -3.66
C VAL A 12 12.68 -13.06 -3.66
N VAL A 13 13.23 -12.52 -4.76
CA VAL A 13 14.66 -12.19 -4.86
C VAL A 13 15.05 -11.09 -3.86
N ILE A 14 14.26 -10.02 -3.76
CA ILE A 14 14.50 -8.93 -2.79
C ILE A 14 14.42 -9.44 -1.35
N ILE A 15 13.40 -10.23 -1.02
CA ILE A 15 13.23 -10.78 0.34
C ILE A 15 14.35 -11.77 0.66
N GLY A 16 14.73 -12.63 -0.29
CA GLY A 16 15.80 -13.60 -0.13
C GLY A 16 17.16 -12.93 0.08
N THR A 17 17.50 -11.94 -0.74
CA THR A 17 18.73 -11.16 -0.57
C THR A 17 18.73 -10.36 0.74
N ALA A 18 17.60 -9.75 1.11
CA ALA A 18 17.44 -9.07 2.38
C ALA A 18 17.57 -10.01 3.59
N ALA A 19 17.08 -11.24 3.51
CA ALA A 19 17.22 -12.23 4.57
C ALA A 19 18.68 -12.73 4.70
N PHE A 20 19.40 -12.87 3.59
CA PHE A 20 20.78 -13.35 3.58
C PHE A 20 21.78 -12.28 4.03
N TYR A 21 21.67 -11.07 3.49
CA TYR A 21 22.57 -9.95 3.80
C TYR A 21 22.08 -9.06 4.96
N GLY A 22 20.85 -9.22 5.42
CA GLY A 22 20.24 -8.39 6.47
C GLY A 22 20.94 -8.46 7.83
N SER A 23 21.69 -9.52 8.09
CA SER A 23 22.51 -9.65 9.29
C SER A 23 23.68 -8.65 9.34
N ALA A 24 24.15 -8.18 8.18
CA ALA A 24 25.22 -7.19 8.06
C ALA A 24 24.73 -5.74 8.23
N VAL A 25 23.45 -5.50 7.94
CA VAL A 25 22.85 -4.16 8.03
C VAL A 25 22.59 -3.79 9.49
N ARG A 26 23.04 -2.60 9.92
CA ARG A 26 22.84 -2.16 11.31
C ARG A 26 21.38 -1.78 11.53
N PHE A 27 20.85 -2.08 12.71
CA PHE A 27 19.46 -1.75 13.05
C PHE A 27 19.15 -0.24 12.94
N SER A 28 20.15 0.64 13.16
CA SER A 28 20.01 2.09 12.96
C SER A 28 19.66 2.47 11.52
N GLU A 29 20.22 1.76 10.55
CA GLU A 29 19.94 1.97 9.12
C GLU A 29 18.57 1.40 8.75
N GLN A 30 18.23 0.22 9.31
CA GLN A 30 16.90 -0.37 9.16
C GLN A 30 15.79 0.54 9.71
N TRP A 31 16.06 1.24 10.82
CA TRP A 31 15.10 2.14 11.45
C TRP A 31 14.67 3.29 10.53
N VAL A 32 15.62 3.88 9.81
CA VAL A 32 15.33 4.94 8.83
C VAL A 32 14.37 4.43 7.76
N LEU A 33 14.54 3.19 7.32
CA LEU A 33 13.66 2.56 6.34
C LEU A 33 12.26 2.26 6.90
N TYR A 34 12.17 1.82 8.16
CA TYR A 34 10.88 1.66 8.84
C TYR A 34 10.14 3.00 8.95
N GLU A 35 10.83 4.08 9.30
CA GLU A 35 10.22 5.41 9.41
C GLU A 35 9.74 5.92 8.04
N ALA A 36 10.57 5.75 7.00
CA ALA A 36 10.18 6.07 5.62
C ALA A 36 8.95 5.24 5.17
N LEU A 37 8.93 3.95 5.50
CA LEU A 37 7.82 3.06 5.17
C LEU A 37 6.53 3.47 5.89
N ARG A 38 6.62 3.83 7.18
CA ARG A 38 5.51 4.36 7.98
C ARG A 38 4.92 5.62 7.36
N SER A 39 5.78 6.58 6.99
CA SER A 39 5.36 7.85 6.37
C SER A 39 4.70 7.61 5.02
N THR A 40 5.27 6.72 4.20
CA THR A 40 4.68 6.37 2.91
C THR A 40 3.30 5.71 3.09
N ALA A 41 3.18 4.78 4.04
CA ALA A 41 1.93 4.10 4.34
C ALA A 41 0.83 5.05 4.86
N SER A 42 1.18 6.07 5.65
CA SER A 42 0.21 7.06 6.15
C SER A 42 -0.29 7.97 5.02
N ILE A 43 0.59 8.38 4.09
CA ILE A 43 0.21 9.16 2.91
C ILE A 43 -0.79 8.37 2.05
N ILE A 44 -0.48 7.10 1.76
CA ILE A 44 -1.33 6.26 0.92
C ILE A 44 -2.66 5.98 1.59
N PHE A 45 -2.66 5.72 2.91
CA PHE A 45 -3.88 5.60 3.69
C PHE A 45 -4.75 6.86 3.59
N ALA A 46 -4.16 8.05 3.71
CA ALA A 46 -4.88 9.31 3.58
C ALA A 46 -5.46 9.52 2.17
N VAL A 47 -4.64 9.35 1.13
CA VAL A 47 -5.06 9.49 -0.27
C VAL A 47 -6.17 8.49 -0.61
N ALA A 48 -6.00 7.21 -0.26
CA ALA A 48 -7.00 6.19 -0.52
C ALA A 48 -8.32 6.45 0.26
N GLY A 49 -8.23 6.99 1.48
CA GLY A 49 -9.39 7.44 2.25
C GLY A 49 -10.17 8.57 1.58
N VAL A 50 -9.47 9.57 1.02
CA VAL A 50 -10.09 10.68 0.26
C VAL A 50 -10.78 10.16 -0.99
N TRP A 51 -10.13 9.29 -1.76
CA TRP A 51 -10.74 8.67 -2.95
C TRP A 51 -12.01 7.89 -2.59
N LEU A 52 -12.02 7.20 -1.46
CA LEU A 52 -13.19 6.48 -0.98
C LEU A 52 -14.37 7.42 -0.69
N ALA A 53 -14.08 8.58 -0.09
CA ALA A 53 -15.08 9.61 0.18
C ALA A 53 -15.66 10.23 -1.11
N ILE A 54 -14.83 10.41 -2.14
CA ILE A 54 -15.24 10.96 -3.43
C ILE A 54 -16.03 9.94 -4.27
N ILE A 55 -15.58 8.69 -4.35
CA ILE A 55 -16.16 7.68 -5.24
C ILE A 55 -17.43 7.05 -4.64
N TYR A 56 -17.52 6.91 -3.31
CA TYR A 56 -18.69 6.33 -2.62
C TYR A 56 -19.25 7.24 -1.51
N PRO A 57 -19.68 8.48 -1.85
CA PRO A 57 -20.24 9.39 -0.86
C PRO A 57 -21.52 8.82 -0.20
N ASP A 58 -22.33 8.08 -0.96
CA ASP A 58 -23.63 7.55 -0.51
C ASP A 58 -23.50 6.43 0.53
N ARG A 59 -22.37 5.71 0.57
CA ARG A 59 -22.13 4.64 1.55
C ARG A 59 -21.57 5.16 2.88
N LEU A 60 -20.91 6.32 2.88
CA LEU A 60 -20.45 6.99 4.10
C LEU A 60 -21.59 7.72 4.83
N LYS A 61 -22.61 8.18 4.09
CA LYS A 61 -23.79 8.86 4.66
C LYS A 61 -24.79 7.91 5.32
N SER A 62 -24.78 6.62 4.99
CA SER A 62 -25.70 5.66 5.60
C SER A 62 -25.03 4.32 5.95
N PRO A 63 -24.35 4.25 7.11
CA PRO A 63 -23.95 2.98 7.70
C PRO A 63 -25.15 2.11 8.11
N TYR A 64 -26.38 2.66 8.12
CA TYR A 64 -27.57 2.08 8.74
C TYR A 64 -28.81 1.93 7.82
N SER A 65 -28.76 2.31 6.53
CA SER A 65 -29.87 2.01 5.63
C SER A 65 -29.79 0.55 5.16
N LYS A 66 -30.55 -0.31 5.85
CA LYS A 66 -30.95 -1.63 5.38
C LYS A 66 -31.63 -1.49 4.02
N SER A 67 -31.08 -2.17 3.01
CA SER A 67 -31.75 -2.65 1.78
C SER A 67 -30.96 -2.29 0.52
N SER A 68 -30.03 -3.18 0.12
CA SER A 68 -29.74 -3.40 -1.29
C SER A 68 -29.20 -4.82 -1.41
N THR A 69 -30.12 -5.77 -1.60
CA THR A 69 -29.90 -7.22 -1.70
C THR A 69 -29.29 -7.61 -3.04
N ASP A 70 -28.26 -6.91 -3.51
CA ASP A 70 -27.61 -7.22 -4.79
C ASP A 70 -26.20 -7.81 -4.58
N PRO A 71 -26.02 -9.13 -4.81
CA PRO A 71 -24.76 -9.82 -4.56
C PRO A 71 -23.63 -9.37 -5.50
N ILE A 72 -23.94 -8.80 -6.67
CA ILE A 72 -22.97 -8.23 -7.61
C ILE A 72 -22.39 -6.92 -7.05
N TYR A 73 -23.21 -6.09 -6.40
CA TYR A 73 -22.82 -4.79 -5.85
C TYR A 73 -21.96 -4.87 -4.58
N ARG A 74 -22.04 -5.98 -3.83
CA ARG A 74 -21.21 -6.24 -2.64
C ARG A 74 -19.76 -6.60 -2.99
N LYS A 75 -19.52 -7.14 -4.19
CA LYS A 75 -18.20 -7.62 -4.64
C LYS A 75 -17.26 -6.48 -5.04
N GLY A 76 -17.76 -5.47 -5.77
CA GLY A 76 -16.98 -4.28 -6.15
C GLY A 76 -16.58 -3.40 -4.96
N PHE A 77 -17.45 -3.29 -3.96
CA PHE A 77 -17.18 -2.52 -2.73
C PHE A 77 -16.03 -3.10 -1.89
N LYS A 78 -15.92 -4.44 -1.79
CA LYS A 78 -14.78 -5.10 -1.11
C LYS A 78 -13.47 -4.96 -1.87
N GLN A 79 -13.49 -4.89 -3.21
CA GLN A 79 -12.28 -4.77 -4.02
C GLN A 79 -11.61 -3.40 -3.89
N LEU A 80 -12.38 -2.32 -3.73
CA LEU A 80 -11.85 -0.96 -3.57
C LEU A 80 -11.39 -0.65 -2.14
N PHE A 81 -11.97 -1.31 -1.13
CA PHE A 81 -11.43 -1.27 0.24
C PHE A 81 -10.17 -2.11 0.41
N SER A 82 -9.89 -3.03 -0.52
CA SER A 82 -8.75 -3.92 -0.40
C SER A 82 -7.43 -3.14 -0.23
N PRO A 83 -7.07 -2.18 -1.09
CA PRO A 83 -5.83 -1.41 -0.93
C PRO A 83 -5.76 -0.61 0.38
N VAL A 84 -6.89 -0.05 0.84
CA VAL A 84 -6.96 0.70 2.11
C VAL A 84 -6.61 -0.21 3.29
N ILE A 85 -7.23 -1.38 3.37
CA ILE A 85 -7.01 -2.34 4.45
C ILE A 85 -5.56 -2.86 4.43
N HIS A 86 -5.01 -3.14 3.25
CA HIS A 86 -3.62 -3.59 3.11
C HIS A 86 -2.64 -2.50 3.59
N SER A 87 -2.86 -1.22 3.25
CA SER A 87 -2.01 -0.12 3.72
C SER A 87 -2.10 0.10 5.23
N ILE A 88 -3.30 -0.03 5.83
CA ILE A 88 -3.46 0.04 7.29
C ILE A 88 -2.72 -1.12 7.96
N ALA A 89 -2.80 -2.34 7.41
CA ALA A 89 -2.12 -3.50 7.96
C ALA A 89 -0.59 -3.30 7.98
N VAL A 90 -0.02 -2.77 6.88
CA VAL A 90 1.42 -2.43 6.83
C VAL A 90 1.76 -1.34 7.86
N LEU A 91 0.95 -0.28 7.94
CA LEU A 91 1.15 0.80 8.90
C LEU A 91 1.17 0.29 10.35
N VAL A 92 0.19 -0.55 10.71
CA VAL A 92 0.10 -1.18 12.05
C VAL A 92 1.30 -2.09 12.30
N ALA A 93 1.72 -2.89 11.33
CA ALA A 93 2.89 -3.75 11.46
C ALA A 93 4.16 -2.94 11.72
N VAL A 94 4.39 -1.85 10.98
CA VAL A 94 5.55 -0.97 11.18
C VAL A 94 5.50 -0.28 12.55
N LEU A 95 4.33 0.20 12.97
CA LEU A 95 4.11 0.79 14.29
C LEU A 95 4.44 -0.19 15.42
N LEU A 96 3.98 -1.44 15.31
CA LEU A 96 4.27 -2.48 16.28
C LEU A 96 5.76 -2.77 16.37
N VAL A 97 6.46 -2.88 15.23
CA VAL A 97 7.92 -3.03 15.22
C VAL A 97 8.59 -1.82 15.89
N GLY A 98 8.10 -0.61 15.60
CA GLY A 98 8.58 0.63 16.21
C GLY A 98 8.49 0.62 17.74
N LEU A 99 7.41 0.05 18.28
CA LEU A 99 7.17 -0.07 19.72
C LEU A 99 7.94 -1.24 20.36
N LEU A 100 8.00 -2.40 19.69
CA LEU A 100 8.63 -3.61 20.21
C LEU A 100 10.16 -3.55 20.16
N ALA A 101 10.74 -2.91 19.13
CA ALA A 101 12.18 -2.82 18.97
C ALA A 101 12.94 -2.27 20.19
N PRO A 102 12.54 -1.13 20.81
CA PRO A 102 13.20 -0.65 22.02
C PRO A 102 12.98 -1.55 23.24
N LEU A 103 11.82 -2.23 23.35
CA LEU A 103 11.54 -3.17 24.44
C LEU A 103 12.43 -4.40 24.36
N VAL A 104 12.59 -4.97 23.17
CA VAL A 104 13.46 -6.15 22.95
C VAL A 104 14.92 -5.82 23.24
N LYS A 105 15.38 -4.59 22.94
CA LYS A 105 16.76 -4.16 23.25
C LYS A 105 17.08 -4.12 24.74
N GLN A 106 16.10 -4.00 25.63
CA GLN A 106 16.33 -3.98 27.08
C GLN A 106 16.51 -5.39 27.66
N ILE A 107 16.15 -6.44 26.91
CA ILE A 107 16.24 -7.82 27.39
C ILE A 107 17.67 -8.35 27.14
N PRO A 108 18.42 -8.75 28.18
CA PRO A 108 19.81 -9.22 28.03
C PRO A 108 19.93 -10.49 27.14
N PHE A 109 18.89 -11.32 27.08
CA PHE A 109 18.83 -12.50 26.20
C PHE A 109 18.81 -12.15 24.70
N ALA A 110 18.29 -10.98 24.33
CA ALA A 110 18.22 -10.56 22.93
C ALA A 110 19.60 -10.27 22.33
N MET A 111 20.60 -9.95 23.17
CA MET A 111 21.98 -9.70 22.75
C MET A 111 22.64 -10.95 22.16
N CYS A 112 22.26 -12.15 22.62
CA CYS A 112 22.80 -13.42 22.14
C CYS A 112 22.39 -13.73 20.69
N TYR A 113 21.21 -13.24 20.26
CA TYR A 113 20.64 -13.52 18.93
C TYR A 113 20.52 -12.27 18.05
N ILE A 114 21.33 -11.24 18.31
CA ILE A 114 21.27 -9.96 17.58
C ILE A 114 21.39 -10.14 16.06
N HIS A 115 22.24 -11.06 15.61
CA HIS A 115 22.45 -11.30 14.18
C HIS A 115 21.21 -11.90 13.51
N GLN A 116 20.56 -12.89 14.14
CA GLN A 116 19.31 -13.44 13.63
C GLN A 116 18.19 -12.41 13.69
N LEU A 117 18.11 -11.61 14.77
CA LEU A 117 17.09 -10.58 14.93
C LEU A 117 17.20 -9.48 13.85
N ARG A 118 18.43 -9.09 13.48
CA ARG A 118 18.69 -8.12 12.41
C ARG A 118 18.30 -8.65 11.04
N SER A 119 18.66 -9.91 10.72
CA SER A 119 18.24 -10.54 9.46
C SER A 119 16.72 -10.68 9.38
N ALA A 120 16.07 -11.11 10.47
CA ALA A 120 14.62 -11.24 10.53
C ALA A 120 13.92 -9.89 10.36
N SER A 121 14.40 -8.85 11.04
CA SER A 121 13.91 -7.48 10.89
C SER A 121 14.08 -6.97 9.46
N MET A 122 15.21 -7.22 8.80
CA MET A 122 15.44 -6.80 7.41
C MET A 122 14.54 -7.54 6.41
N ALA A 123 14.36 -8.85 6.60
CA ALA A 123 13.45 -9.65 5.78
C ALA A 123 11.99 -9.19 5.96
N PHE A 124 11.58 -8.89 7.19
CA PHE A 124 10.25 -8.36 7.49
C PHE A 124 10.04 -6.97 6.87
N LEU A 125 11.02 -6.08 6.98
CA LEU A 125 11.02 -4.79 6.32
C LEU A 125 10.86 -4.95 4.79
N ALA A 126 11.67 -5.78 4.16
CA ALA A 126 11.61 -6.02 2.71
C ALA A 126 10.25 -6.56 2.25
N LEU A 127 9.65 -7.47 3.04
CA LEU A 127 8.31 -7.97 2.82
C LEU A 127 7.28 -6.84 2.90
N LEU A 128 7.32 -6.02 3.95
CA LEU A 128 6.40 -4.89 4.11
C LEU A 128 6.57 -3.84 3.01
N THR A 129 7.79 -3.52 2.60
CA THR A 129 8.08 -2.60 1.49
C THR A 129 7.47 -3.10 0.19
N THR A 130 7.59 -4.41 -0.08
CA THR A 130 6.97 -5.03 -1.26
C THR A 130 5.45 -4.90 -1.22
N PHE A 131 4.82 -5.19 -0.08
CA PHE A 131 3.39 -5.00 0.11
C PHE A 131 2.96 -3.54 -0.09
N GLN A 132 3.75 -2.60 0.41
CA GLN A 132 3.46 -1.18 0.24
C GLN A 132 3.55 -0.76 -1.22
N ILE A 133 4.57 -1.21 -1.97
CA ILE A 133 4.69 -0.95 -3.42
C ILE A 133 3.48 -1.51 -4.17
N TYR A 134 3.08 -2.75 -3.88
CA TYR A 134 1.90 -3.35 -4.50
C TYR A 134 0.63 -2.53 -4.22
N THR A 135 0.50 -2.02 -3.00
CA THR A 135 -0.63 -1.18 -2.59
C THR A 135 -0.64 0.16 -3.31
N VAL A 136 0.52 0.83 -3.45
CA VAL A 136 0.67 2.06 -4.25
C VAL A 136 0.18 1.84 -5.67
N LEU A 137 0.69 0.81 -6.33
CA LEU A 137 0.33 0.51 -7.72
C LEU A 137 -1.18 0.24 -7.86
N SER A 138 -1.76 -0.46 -6.89
CA SER A 138 -3.19 -0.77 -6.89
C SER A 138 -4.07 0.48 -6.74
N VAL A 139 -3.63 1.48 -5.99
CA VAL A 139 -4.33 2.77 -5.86
C VAL A 139 -4.10 3.66 -7.10
N LEU A 140 -2.92 3.58 -7.72
CA LEU A 140 -2.57 4.41 -8.86
C LEU A 140 -3.34 4.03 -10.14
N VAL A 141 -3.54 2.73 -10.41
CA VAL A 141 -4.24 2.25 -11.60
C VAL A 141 -5.62 2.90 -11.83
N PRO A 142 -6.56 2.92 -10.85
CA PRO A 142 -7.86 3.57 -11.06
C PRO A 142 -7.73 5.08 -11.27
N VAL A 143 -6.77 5.73 -10.61
CA VAL A 143 -6.53 7.18 -10.77
C VAL A 143 -6.07 7.51 -12.18
N LEU A 144 -5.11 6.74 -12.71
CA LEU A 144 -4.63 6.91 -14.08
C LEU A 144 -5.74 6.70 -15.11
N ASN A 145 -6.58 5.68 -14.92
CA ASN A 145 -7.71 5.43 -15.82
C ASN A 145 -8.75 6.56 -15.81
N ILE A 146 -8.95 7.25 -14.68
CA ILE A 146 -9.86 8.41 -14.61
C ILE A 146 -9.25 9.61 -15.33
N LEU A 147 -7.94 9.85 -15.17
CA LEU A 147 -7.22 10.93 -15.82
C LEU A 147 -7.21 10.77 -17.35
N ASP A 148 -6.86 9.58 -17.85
CA ASP A 148 -6.80 9.29 -19.29
C ASP A 148 -8.17 9.51 -19.96
N LYS A 149 -9.24 9.08 -19.30
CA LYS A 149 -10.61 9.28 -19.80
C LYS A 149 -11.00 10.77 -19.85
N HIS A 150 -10.60 11.55 -18.86
CA HIS A 150 -10.89 12.99 -18.81
C HIS A 150 -10.11 13.79 -19.86
N ASP A 151 -8.87 13.37 -20.19
CA ASP A 151 -8.06 13.97 -21.26
C ASP A 151 -8.66 13.66 -22.64
N GLN A 152 -9.14 12.42 -22.81
CA GLN A 152 -9.83 12.00 -24.03
C GLN A 152 -11.15 12.76 -24.24
N ASP A 153 -11.95 12.94 -23.19
CA ASP A 153 -13.19 13.71 -23.23
C ASP A 153 -12.92 15.20 -23.52
N ALA A 154 -11.85 15.78 -22.98
CA ALA A 154 -11.44 17.16 -23.25
C ALA A 154 -11.04 17.38 -24.72
N HIS A 155 -10.28 16.43 -25.30
CA HIS A 155 -9.91 16.47 -26.71
C HIS A 155 -11.13 16.37 -27.65
N VAL A 156 -12.12 15.54 -27.31
CA VAL A 156 -13.35 15.40 -28.12
C VAL A 156 -14.18 16.69 -28.10
N VAL A 157 -14.28 17.36 -26.95
CA VAL A 157 -14.98 18.66 -26.84
C VAL A 157 -14.29 19.74 -27.67
N ASP A 158 -12.96 19.79 -27.68
CA ASP A 158 -12.20 20.78 -28.45
C ASP A 158 -12.37 20.56 -29.98
N VAL A 159 -12.33 19.31 -30.44
CA VAL A 159 -12.61 18.96 -31.85
C VAL A 159 -14.05 19.29 -32.25
N LEU A 160 -15.04 19.03 -31.40
CA LEU A 160 -16.44 19.38 -31.67
C LEU A 160 -16.67 20.89 -31.71
N SER A 161 -16.03 21.64 -30.81
CA SER A 161 -16.17 23.10 -30.76
C SER A 161 -15.51 23.81 -31.94
N SER A 162 -14.45 23.23 -32.51
CA SER A 162 -13.80 23.73 -33.73
C SER A 162 -14.57 23.40 -35.02
N HIS A 163 -15.46 22.41 -35.01
CA HIS A 163 -16.27 22.01 -36.17
C HIS A 163 -17.71 22.54 -36.16
N LEU A 164 -18.16 23.19 -35.08
CA LEU A 164 -19.43 23.89 -35.06
C LEU A 164 -19.24 25.33 -35.59
N PRO A 165 -19.87 25.69 -36.74
CA PRO A 165 -19.85 27.08 -37.19
C PRO A 165 -20.57 27.96 -36.16
N LYS A 166 -19.93 29.08 -35.81
CA LYS A 166 -20.51 30.13 -34.94
C LYS A 166 -21.80 30.69 -35.52
#